data_AF-A0A927UED7-F1
#
_entry.id   AF-A0A927UED7-F1
#
_cell.length_a   1.000
_cell.length_b   1.000
_cell.length_c   1.000
_cell.angle_alpha   90.00
_cell.angle_beta   90.00
_cell.angle_gamma   90.00
#
_symmetry.space_group_name_H-M   'P 1'
#
loop_
_entity.id
_entity.type
_entity.pdbx_description
1 polymer ?
#
loop_
_entity_poly.entity_id
_entity_poly.type
_entity_poly.pdbx_seq_one_letter_code
_entity_poly.pdbx_strand_id
1 'polypeptide(L)'
;MDSFLIQDIVITTIQVLILIPIIAASVKLMQGGRNGLLPVFFTFAMFCYILDDLYYIVFCLLRPDERLPIAADEIAECATLLLFSSLLEVLNDKKKRFSPMAFIFSVLFIGANIALWIAWSGEWVQDILFGLPYIYFLYLLMKGLLETRSMKKIEIAIIIPLCFIVSGIEFALLNMDGTAFDITDLIAYVLMFSIAIWLIIKCIRSFYNERGNYIYISFTLFFCSLLILYASEDFYYSIAMDLNTLSLLIMYIALKKELAKDDIR
;
A
#
# COMPACT_ATOMS: atom_id res chain seq x y z
N MET A 1 18.76 -0.96 23.55
CA MET A 1 18.26 -1.06 22.17
C MET A 1 17.61 -2.41 22.06
N ASP A 2 16.29 -2.43 22.08
CA ASP A 2 15.50 -3.66 22.14
C ASP A 2 15.72 -4.51 20.88
N SER A 3 15.64 -5.84 21.03
CA SER A 3 15.90 -6.77 19.93
C SER A 3 14.99 -6.52 18.72
N PHE A 4 13.79 -6.01 18.96
CA PHE A 4 12.83 -5.63 17.92
C PHE A 4 13.29 -4.41 17.12
N LEU A 5 13.78 -3.35 17.78
CA LEU A 5 14.30 -2.16 17.09
C LEU A 5 15.49 -2.49 16.18
N ILE A 6 16.37 -3.40 16.60
CA ILE A 6 17.48 -3.88 15.76
C ILE A 6 16.94 -4.60 14.52
N GLN A 7 15.93 -5.44 14.68
CA GLN A 7 15.30 -6.18 13.60
C GLN A 7 14.61 -5.23 12.61
N ASP A 8 13.88 -4.22 13.07
CA ASP A 8 13.21 -3.24 12.23
C ASP A 8 14.20 -2.42 11.40
N ILE A 9 15.31 -1.97 12.01
CA ILE A 9 16.39 -1.28 11.30
C ILE A 9 16.99 -2.18 10.22
N VAL A 10 17.24 -3.46 10.51
CA VAL A 10 17.80 -4.41 9.54
C VAL A 10 16.85 -4.63 8.37
N ILE A 11 15.57 -4.86 8.63
CA ILE A 11 14.56 -5.10 7.58
C ILE A 11 14.38 -3.83 6.72
N THR A 12 14.25 -2.66 7.34
CA THR A 12 14.13 -1.38 6.63
C THR A 12 15.39 -1.11 5.79
N THR A 13 16.58 -1.45 6.29
CA THR A 13 17.82 -1.35 5.52
C THR A 13 17.80 -2.26 4.28
N ILE A 14 17.30 -3.49 4.41
CA ILE A 14 17.15 -4.42 3.28
C ILE A 14 16.17 -3.83 2.25
N GLN A 15 15.06 -3.24 2.70
CA GLN A 15 14.08 -2.58 1.83
C GLN A 15 14.69 -1.40 1.06
N VAL A 16 15.46 -0.53 1.73
CA VAL A 16 16.22 0.55 1.09
C VAL A 16 17.17 -0.01 0.02
N LEU A 17 17.90 -1.09 0.31
CA LEU A 17 18.80 -1.74 -0.64
C LEU A 17 18.07 -2.34 -1.85
N ILE A 18 16.80 -2.71 -1.71
CA ILE A 18 15.94 -3.19 -2.81
C ILE A 18 15.33 -2.02 -3.60
N LEU A 19 14.99 -0.91 -2.94
CA LEU A 19 14.44 0.29 -3.59
C LEU A 19 15.46 0.97 -4.50
N ILE A 20 16.75 1.02 -4.13
CA ILE A 20 17.82 1.62 -4.95
C ILE A 20 17.86 1.04 -6.38
N PRO A 21 17.93 -0.29 -6.61
CA PRO A 21 17.93 -0.85 -7.95
C PRO A 21 16.58 -0.67 -8.65
N ILE A 22 15.44 -0.65 -7.94
CA ILE A 22 14.13 -0.33 -8.52
C ILE A 22 14.13 1.08 -9.10
N ILE A 23 14.59 2.07 -8.31
CA ILE A 23 14.71 3.48 -8.72
C ILE A 23 15.66 3.62 -9.91
N ALA A 24 16.85 3.02 -9.82
CA ALA A 24 17.84 3.09 -10.90
C ALA A 24 17.29 2.48 -12.20
N ALA A 25 16.52 1.41 -12.10
CA ALA A 25 15.91 0.76 -13.26
C ALA A 25 14.68 1.54 -13.78
N SER A 26 13.88 2.17 -12.92
CA SER A 26 12.74 3.01 -13.33
C SER A 26 13.19 4.30 -14.02
N VAL A 27 14.30 4.90 -13.59
CA VAL A 27 14.94 6.04 -14.31
C VAL A 27 15.32 5.66 -15.74
N LYS A 28 15.84 4.43 -15.96
CA LYS A 28 16.15 3.96 -17.32
C LYS A 28 14.88 3.81 -18.17
N LEU A 29 13.75 3.43 -17.58
CA LEU A 29 12.46 3.36 -18.28
C LEU A 29 11.98 4.74 -18.74
N MET A 30 12.32 5.82 -18.01
CA MET A 30 11.98 7.20 -18.41
C MET A 30 12.67 7.63 -19.70
N GLN A 31 13.87 7.11 -19.98
CA GLN A 31 14.66 7.49 -21.15
C GLN A 31 14.23 6.76 -22.44
N GLY A 32 13.39 5.72 -22.33
CA GLY A 32 13.21 4.71 -23.38
C GLY A 32 11.90 4.72 -24.18
N GLY A 33 10.85 5.48 -23.83
CA GLY A 33 9.52 5.27 -24.42
C GLY A 33 8.58 6.48 -24.53
N ARG A 34 7.48 6.31 -25.28
CA ARG A 34 6.42 7.32 -25.56
C ARG A 34 5.59 7.73 -24.33
N ASN A 35 5.54 6.90 -23.29
CA ASN A 35 4.76 7.14 -22.06
C ASN A 35 5.65 7.50 -20.86
N GLY A 36 6.51 8.52 -21.02
CA GLY A 36 7.46 8.95 -20.00
C GLY A 36 6.85 9.36 -18.65
N LEU A 37 5.57 9.75 -18.59
CA LEU A 37 4.91 10.18 -17.35
C LEU A 37 4.71 9.05 -16.32
N LEU A 38 4.39 7.82 -16.76
CA LEU A 38 4.20 6.68 -15.86
C LEU A 38 5.47 6.34 -15.06
N PRO A 39 6.64 6.10 -15.69
CA PRO A 39 7.87 5.84 -14.95
C PRO A 39 8.35 7.06 -14.19
N VAL A 40 8.03 8.29 -14.61
CA VAL A 40 8.30 9.51 -13.82
C VAL A 40 7.58 9.44 -12.48
N PHE A 41 6.24 9.32 -12.48
CA PHE A 41 5.47 9.28 -11.24
C PHE A 41 5.87 8.10 -10.35
N PHE A 42 6.11 6.93 -10.93
CA PHE A 42 6.60 5.77 -10.18
C PHE A 42 7.97 6.03 -9.54
N THR A 43 8.92 6.58 -10.29
CA THR A 43 10.28 6.85 -9.79
C THR A 43 10.25 7.85 -8.65
N PHE A 44 9.50 8.95 -8.79
CA PHE A 44 9.36 9.93 -7.72
C PHE A 44 8.66 9.31 -6.50
N ALA A 45 7.65 8.43 -6.69
CA ALA A 45 7.01 7.73 -5.59
C ALA A 45 8.01 6.85 -4.84
N MET A 46 8.87 6.10 -5.54
CA MET A 46 9.94 5.32 -4.92
C MET A 46 10.97 6.19 -4.19
N PHE A 47 11.27 7.40 -4.70
CA PHE A 47 12.13 8.36 -4.00
C PHE A 47 11.48 8.93 -2.73
N CYS A 48 10.18 9.21 -2.74
CA CYS A 48 9.49 9.62 -1.53
C CYS A 48 9.50 8.47 -0.50
N TYR A 49 9.19 7.25 -0.94
CA TYR A 49 9.18 6.08 -0.08
C TYR A 49 10.55 5.73 0.51
N ILE A 50 11.65 5.81 -0.26
CA ILE A 50 12.99 5.58 0.29
C ILE A 50 13.42 6.70 1.26
N LEU A 51 12.94 7.94 1.08
CA LEU A 51 13.23 9.03 2.00
C LEU A 51 12.53 8.85 3.34
N ASP A 52 11.31 8.28 3.31
CA ASP A 52 10.59 7.84 4.50
C ASP A 52 11.39 6.79 5.28
N ASP A 53 11.76 5.68 4.62
CA ASP A 53 12.57 4.61 5.21
C ASP A 53 13.90 5.13 5.80
N LEU A 54 14.59 6.02 5.08
CA LEU A 54 15.85 6.61 5.54
C LEU A 54 15.66 7.55 6.73
N TYR A 55 14.58 8.34 6.74
CA TYR A 55 14.24 9.20 7.86
C TYR A 55 13.97 8.37 9.11
N TYR A 56 13.19 7.29 8.98
CA TYR A 56 12.93 6.34 10.06
C TYR A 56 14.22 5.75 10.63
N ILE A 57 15.10 5.20 9.79
CA ILE A 57 16.38 4.62 10.22
C ILE A 57 17.24 5.66 10.95
N VAL A 58 17.39 6.85 10.38
CA VAL A 58 18.21 7.92 10.98
C VAL A 58 17.63 8.35 12.32
N PHE A 59 16.32 8.47 12.42
CA PHE A 59 15.67 8.84 13.67
C PHE A 59 15.86 7.77 14.75
N CYS A 60 15.59 6.50 14.44
CA CYS A 60 15.77 5.40 15.39
C CYS A 60 17.22 5.30 15.92
N LEU A 61 18.21 5.66 15.10
CA LEU A 61 19.62 5.68 15.51
C LEU A 61 19.97 6.90 16.39
N LEU A 62 19.41 8.07 16.07
CA LEU A 62 19.74 9.32 16.76
C LEU A 62 18.91 9.53 18.03
N ARG A 63 17.69 9.00 18.07
CA ARG A 63 16.68 9.21 19.13
C ARG A 63 15.89 7.93 19.43
N PRO A 64 16.55 6.85 19.87
CA PRO A 64 15.93 5.54 20.05
C PRO A 64 14.78 5.49 21.08
N ASP A 65 14.75 6.44 22.02
CA ASP A 65 13.77 6.47 23.12
C ASP A 65 12.72 7.59 22.94
N GLU A 66 12.73 8.31 21.81
CA GLU A 66 11.75 9.35 21.52
C GLU A 66 10.71 8.84 20.51
N ARG A 67 9.47 9.33 20.63
CA ARG A 67 8.46 9.14 19.60
C ARG A 67 8.90 9.90 18.35
N LEU A 68 8.91 9.23 17.19
CA LEU A 68 9.20 9.83 15.89
C LEU A 68 8.31 11.07 15.69
N PRO A 69 8.88 12.28 15.49
CA PRO A 69 8.07 13.46 15.25
C PRO A 69 7.41 13.32 13.88
N ILE A 70 6.11 13.53 13.93
CA ILE A 70 5.09 12.93 13.08
C ILE A 70 4.88 13.77 11.82
N ALA A 71 5.96 14.14 11.14
CA ALA A 71 5.89 15.17 10.11
C ALA A 71 6.67 14.87 8.85
N ALA A 72 7.72 14.04 8.86
CA ALA A 72 8.53 13.83 7.67
C ALA A 72 8.17 12.52 6.96
N ASP A 73 7.90 11.49 7.74
CA ASP A 73 7.42 10.17 7.34
C ASP A 73 6.04 10.24 6.68
N GLU A 74 5.05 10.79 7.39
CA GLU A 74 3.67 10.91 6.87
C GLU A 74 3.60 11.77 5.60
N ILE A 75 4.45 12.81 5.49
CA ILE A 75 4.53 13.64 4.28
C ILE A 75 5.11 12.84 3.12
N ALA A 76 6.19 12.09 3.34
CA ALA A 76 6.84 11.29 2.32
C ALA A 76 5.92 10.17 1.84
N GLU A 77 5.19 9.54 2.74
CA GLU A 77 4.19 8.56 2.41
C GLU A 77 3.03 9.16 1.60
N CYS A 78 2.45 10.27 2.06
CA CYS A 78 1.36 10.93 1.36
C CYS A 78 1.78 11.39 -0.04
N ALA A 79 3.02 11.88 -0.18
CA ALA A 79 3.60 12.19 -1.48
C ALA A 79 3.68 10.93 -2.36
N THR A 80 4.10 9.79 -1.81
CA THR A 80 4.13 8.49 -2.50
C THR A 80 2.73 8.11 -3.01
N LEU A 81 1.70 8.16 -2.15
CA LEU A 81 0.33 7.82 -2.52
C LEU A 81 -0.26 8.76 -3.57
N LEU A 82 0.03 10.06 -3.50
CA LEU A 82 -0.39 11.04 -4.51
C LEU A 82 0.31 10.85 -5.86
N LEU A 83 1.59 10.48 -5.85
CA LEU A 83 2.35 10.18 -7.07
C LEU A 83 1.85 8.88 -7.72
N PHE A 84 1.56 7.84 -6.93
CA PHE A 84 0.89 6.66 -7.43
C PHE A 84 -0.53 6.95 -7.94
N SER A 85 -1.27 7.82 -7.27
CA SER A 85 -2.57 8.27 -7.75
C SER A 85 -2.45 8.94 -9.12
N SER A 86 -1.48 9.83 -9.29
CA SER A 86 -1.18 10.49 -10.57
C SER A 86 -0.83 9.49 -11.67
N LEU A 87 -0.05 8.44 -11.34
CA LEU A 87 0.23 7.34 -12.26
C LEU A 87 -1.05 6.61 -12.69
N LEU A 88 -1.94 6.28 -11.76
CA LEU A 88 -3.21 5.62 -12.05
C LEU A 88 -4.17 6.52 -12.83
N GLU A 89 -4.12 7.84 -12.66
CA GLU A 89 -4.87 8.78 -13.48
C GLU A 89 -4.42 8.78 -14.93
N VAL A 90 -3.10 8.79 -15.18
CA VAL A 90 -2.57 8.69 -16.55
C VAL A 90 -3.03 7.41 -17.24
N LEU A 91 -3.07 6.28 -16.51
CA LEU A 91 -3.62 5.02 -17.04
C LEU A 91 -5.13 5.09 -17.31
N ASN A 92 -5.86 5.89 -16.54
CA ASN A 92 -7.30 6.08 -16.64
C ASN A 92 -7.73 7.22 -17.57
N ASP A 93 -6.81 7.95 -18.22
CA ASP A 93 -7.12 9.20 -18.95
C ASP A 93 -8.14 9.02 -20.09
N LYS A 94 -8.31 7.79 -20.59
CA LYS A 94 -9.34 7.42 -21.59
C LYS A 94 -10.74 7.17 -21.01
N LYS A 95 -10.89 7.12 -19.68
CA LYS A 95 -12.12 6.76 -18.96
C LYS A 95 -12.37 7.70 -17.77
N LYS A 96 -12.62 8.98 -18.07
CA LYS A 96 -12.95 10.02 -17.06
C LYS A 96 -14.32 9.84 -16.38
N ARG A 97 -14.97 8.69 -16.52
CA ARG A 97 -16.28 8.47 -15.90
C ARG A 97 -16.11 8.33 -14.39
N PHE A 98 -16.86 9.12 -13.64
CA PHE A 98 -16.93 8.99 -12.19
C PHE A 98 -17.59 7.65 -11.82
N SER A 99 -17.02 6.93 -10.85
CA SER A 99 -17.56 5.68 -10.31
C SER A 99 -18.06 5.89 -8.87
N PRO A 100 -19.37 6.13 -8.66
CA PRO A 100 -19.92 6.40 -7.34
C PRO A 100 -19.66 5.28 -6.33
N MET A 101 -19.77 4.02 -6.77
CA MET A 101 -19.55 2.86 -5.89
C MET A 101 -18.11 2.77 -5.39
N ALA A 102 -17.13 3.05 -6.26
CA ALA A 102 -15.72 3.08 -5.85
C ALA A 102 -15.46 4.22 -4.86
N PHE A 103 -16.05 5.40 -5.10
CA PHE A 103 -15.91 6.55 -4.22
C PHE A 103 -16.50 6.30 -2.83
N ILE A 104 -17.76 5.83 -2.77
CA ILE A 104 -18.45 5.53 -1.51
C ILE A 104 -17.67 4.48 -0.70
N PHE A 105 -17.25 3.39 -1.34
CA PHE A 105 -16.45 2.38 -0.65
C PHE A 105 -15.15 2.97 -0.09
N SER A 106 -14.43 3.76 -0.87
CA SER A 106 -13.13 4.29 -0.47
C SER A 106 -13.25 5.28 0.70
N VAL A 107 -14.26 6.15 0.65
CA VAL A 107 -14.56 7.08 1.75
C VAL A 107 -14.99 6.34 3.01
N LEU A 108 -15.86 5.34 2.90
CA LEU A 108 -16.34 4.59 4.07
C LEU A 108 -15.24 3.73 4.70
N PHE A 109 -14.46 3.02 3.88
CA PHE A 109 -13.43 2.13 4.38
C PHE A 109 -12.26 2.91 4.99
N ILE A 110 -11.71 3.89 4.28
CA ILE A 110 -10.63 4.71 4.84
C ILE A 110 -11.15 5.64 5.95
N GLY A 111 -12.39 6.13 5.87
CA GLY A 111 -13.01 6.85 6.98
C GLY A 111 -13.09 6.00 8.26
N ALA A 112 -13.37 4.71 8.15
CA ALA A 112 -13.30 3.78 9.29
C ALA A 112 -11.86 3.58 9.79
N ASN A 113 -10.87 3.50 8.90
CA ASN A 113 -9.45 3.40 9.29
C ASN A 113 -8.94 4.68 9.96
N ILE A 114 -9.32 5.87 9.46
CA ILE A 114 -9.03 7.15 10.10
C ILE A 114 -9.63 7.18 11.52
N ALA A 115 -10.86 6.70 11.70
CA ALA A 115 -11.46 6.62 13.03
C ALA A 115 -10.71 5.67 13.97
N LEU A 116 -10.19 4.54 13.45
CA LEU A 116 -9.34 3.62 14.20
C LEU A 116 -8.01 4.27 14.58
N TRP A 117 -7.34 4.93 13.64
CA TRP A 117 -6.10 5.65 13.90
C TRP A 117 -6.30 6.76 14.93
N ILE A 118 -7.36 7.56 14.83
CA ILE A 118 -7.68 8.58 15.85
C ILE A 118 -7.92 7.94 17.22
N ALA A 119 -8.59 6.78 17.27
CA ALA A 119 -8.83 6.08 18.52
C ALA A 119 -7.54 5.56 19.16
N TRP A 120 -6.54 5.21 18.35
CA TRP A 120 -5.24 4.71 18.78
C TRP A 120 -4.24 5.85 19.10
N SER A 121 -4.08 6.82 18.19
CA SER A 121 -3.10 7.92 18.26
C SER A 121 -3.57 9.09 19.13
N GLY A 122 -4.88 9.36 19.14
CA GLY A 122 -5.47 10.59 19.68
C GLY A 122 -5.34 11.83 18.77
N GLU A 123 -4.82 11.71 17.55
CA GLU A 123 -4.37 12.83 16.69
C GLU A 123 -5.34 13.15 15.53
N TRP A 124 -6.46 13.78 15.87
CA TRP A 124 -7.55 14.09 14.94
C TRP A 124 -7.15 14.81 13.65
N VAL A 125 -6.43 15.93 13.75
CA VAL A 125 -6.16 16.80 12.58
C VAL A 125 -5.24 16.09 11.60
N GLN A 126 -4.24 15.40 12.12
CA GLN A 126 -3.22 14.69 11.35
C GLN A 126 -3.84 13.50 10.63
N ASP A 127 -4.51 12.60 11.36
CA ASP A 127 -5.12 11.39 10.80
C ASP A 127 -6.15 11.71 9.71
N ILE A 128 -6.92 12.79 9.89
CA ILE A 128 -7.87 13.25 8.87
C ILE A 128 -7.15 13.76 7.63
N LEU A 129 -6.13 14.63 7.79
CA LEU A 129 -5.45 15.26 6.66
C LEU A 129 -4.63 14.25 5.86
N PHE A 130 -3.84 13.41 6.53
CA PHE A 130 -2.99 12.40 5.90
C PHE A 130 -3.78 11.16 5.46
N GLY A 131 -5.01 10.96 5.95
CA GLY A 131 -5.93 9.95 5.43
C GLY A 131 -6.59 10.30 4.08
N LEU A 132 -6.62 11.59 3.67
CA LEU A 132 -7.24 11.99 2.39
C LEU A 132 -6.54 11.39 1.15
N PRO A 133 -5.20 11.40 1.05
CA PRO A 133 -4.47 10.69 -0.01
C PRO A 133 -4.85 9.20 -0.13
N TYR A 134 -5.09 8.50 0.98
CA TYR A 134 -5.51 7.10 1.00
C TYR A 134 -6.89 6.92 0.37
N ILE A 135 -7.86 7.79 0.69
CA ILE A 135 -9.19 7.77 0.07
C ILE A 135 -9.08 7.88 -1.45
N TYR A 136 -8.30 8.86 -1.92
CA TYR A 136 -8.17 9.14 -3.33
C TYR A 136 -7.43 8.02 -4.08
N PHE A 137 -6.35 7.50 -3.50
CA PHE A 137 -5.61 6.38 -4.05
C PHE A 137 -6.48 5.12 -4.15
N LEU A 138 -7.19 4.76 -3.08
CA LEU A 138 -8.11 3.63 -3.07
C LEU A 138 -9.26 3.81 -4.06
N TYR A 139 -9.76 5.04 -4.23
CA TYR A 139 -10.78 5.35 -5.23
C TYR A 139 -10.29 5.00 -6.64
N LEU A 140 -9.07 5.43 -7.00
CA LEU A 140 -8.49 5.15 -8.31
C LEU A 140 -8.21 3.65 -8.51
N LEU A 141 -7.76 2.96 -7.46
CA LEU A 141 -7.60 1.50 -7.48
C LEU A 141 -8.94 0.80 -7.74
N MET A 142 -9.96 1.10 -6.95
CA MET A 142 -11.27 0.46 -7.06
C MET A 142 -11.95 0.77 -8.38
N LYS A 143 -11.88 2.02 -8.84
CA LYS A 143 -12.34 2.41 -10.17
C LYS A 143 -11.61 1.61 -11.24
N GLY A 144 -10.29 1.55 -11.17
CA GLY A 144 -9.44 0.79 -12.09
C GLY A 144 -9.80 -0.70 -12.12
N LEU A 145 -9.90 -1.36 -10.96
CA LEU A 145 -10.26 -2.78 -10.84
C LEU A 145 -11.62 -3.08 -11.49
N LEU A 146 -12.61 -2.20 -11.30
CA LEU A 146 -13.96 -2.33 -11.86
C LEU A 146 -13.98 -2.12 -13.37
N GLU A 147 -13.35 -1.05 -13.86
CA GLU A 147 -13.39 -0.66 -15.28
C GLU A 147 -12.54 -1.55 -16.18
N THR A 148 -11.48 -2.12 -15.63
CA THR A 148 -10.60 -3.06 -16.34
C THR A 148 -11.04 -4.51 -16.18
N ARG A 149 -12.00 -4.79 -15.28
CA ARG A 149 -12.41 -6.15 -14.91
C ARG A 149 -11.22 -7.03 -14.46
N SER A 150 -10.24 -6.40 -13.82
CA SER A 150 -9.11 -7.08 -13.17
C SER A 150 -9.56 -8.06 -12.10
N MET A 151 -10.71 -7.79 -11.50
CA MET A 151 -11.38 -8.68 -10.57
C MET A 151 -12.78 -9.03 -11.08
N LYS A 152 -13.21 -10.26 -10.80
CA LYS A 152 -14.60 -10.67 -10.97
C LYS A 152 -15.44 -9.91 -9.94
N LYS A 153 -16.69 -9.60 -10.31
CA LYS A 153 -17.64 -8.94 -9.41
C LYS A 153 -17.82 -9.69 -8.08
N ILE A 154 -17.81 -11.03 -8.12
CA ILE A 154 -17.94 -11.86 -6.92
C ILE A 154 -16.73 -11.71 -5.98
N GLU A 155 -15.53 -11.50 -6.52
CA GLU A 155 -14.33 -11.31 -5.70
C GLU A 155 -14.41 -9.96 -4.98
N ILE A 156 -14.82 -8.90 -5.69
CA ILE A 156 -15.05 -7.58 -5.10
C ILE A 156 -16.15 -7.65 -4.03
N ALA A 157 -17.24 -8.38 -4.30
CA ALA A 157 -18.34 -8.55 -3.36
C ALA A 157 -17.96 -9.32 -2.09
N ILE A 158 -16.87 -10.10 -2.12
CA ILE A 158 -16.32 -10.80 -0.94
C ILE A 158 -15.32 -9.91 -0.19
N ILE A 159 -14.43 -9.23 -0.91
CA ILE A 159 -13.36 -8.40 -0.30
C ILE A 159 -13.95 -7.21 0.44
N ILE A 160 -14.94 -6.52 -0.14
CA ILE A 160 -15.51 -5.31 0.49
C ILE A 160 -16.04 -5.62 1.90
N PRO A 161 -16.89 -6.64 2.11
CA PRO A 161 -17.29 -7.04 3.46
C PRO A 161 -16.12 -7.47 4.35
N LEU A 162 -15.14 -8.21 3.82
CA LEU A 162 -13.98 -8.63 4.59
C LEU A 162 -13.17 -7.44 5.13
N CYS A 163 -12.99 -6.38 4.33
CA CYS A 163 -12.34 -5.15 4.77
C CYS A 163 -13.04 -4.53 5.98
N PHE A 164 -14.37 -4.46 5.98
CA PHE A 164 -15.15 -3.95 7.11
C PHE A 164 -15.18 -4.91 8.31
N ILE A 165 -15.16 -6.23 8.06
CA ILE A 165 -15.05 -7.23 9.13
C ILE A 165 -13.71 -7.06 9.85
N VAL A 166 -12.60 -6.97 9.11
CA VAL A 166 -11.27 -6.73 9.69
C VAL A 166 -11.28 -5.41 10.47
N SER A 167 -11.77 -4.31 9.89
CA SER A 167 -11.86 -3.02 10.60
C SER A 167 -12.68 -3.12 11.90
N GLY A 168 -13.76 -3.91 11.90
CA GLY A 168 -14.58 -4.14 13.08
C GLY A 168 -13.90 -5.01 14.13
N ILE A 169 -13.07 -5.97 13.70
CA ILE A 169 -12.24 -6.79 14.59
C ILE A 169 -11.17 -5.90 15.24
N GLU A 170 -10.45 -5.09 14.47
CA GLU A 170 -9.45 -4.13 14.97
C GLU A 170 -10.07 -3.16 15.98
N PHE A 171 -11.27 -2.64 15.69
CA PHE A 171 -11.99 -1.79 16.63
C PHE A 171 -12.32 -2.51 17.95
N ALA A 172 -12.70 -3.79 17.87
CA ALA A 172 -13.03 -4.58 19.05
C ALA A 172 -11.78 -4.84 19.91
N LEU A 173 -10.62 -5.07 19.29
CA LEU A 173 -9.35 -5.31 19.95
C LEU A 173 -8.94 -4.16 20.88
N LEU A 174 -9.29 -2.91 20.55
CA LEU A 174 -9.03 -1.74 21.42
C LEU A 174 -9.65 -1.84 22.83
N ASN A 175 -10.61 -2.74 23.03
CA ASN A 175 -11.33 -2.92 24.30
C ASN A 175 -11.22 -4.34 24.87
N MET A 176 -10.31 -5.16 24.34
CA MET A 176 -10.11 -6.55 24.75
C MET A 176 -8.74 -6.74 25.39
N ASP A 177 -8.67 -7.65 26.37
CA ASP A 177 -7.42 -8.03 27.04
C ASP A 177 -7.31 -9.56 27.17
N GLY A 178 -6.07 -10.04 27.36
CA GLY A 178 -5.76 -11.44 27.66
C GLY A 178 -6.10 -12.40 26.51
N THR A 179 -6.52 -13.62 26.82
CA THR A 179 -6.70 -14.68 25.81
C THR A 179 -7.74 -14.34 24.73
N ALA A 180 -8.74 -13.52 25.05
CA ALA A 180 -9.72 -13.07 24.06
C ALA A 180 -9.09 -12.12 23.03
N PHE A 181 -8.18 -11.26 23.46
CA PHE A 181 -7.37 -10.41 22.59
C PHE A 181 -6.49 -11.29 21.70
N ASP A 182 -5.67 -12.18 22.27
CA ASP A 182 -4.71 -13.00 21.51
C ASP A 182 -5.37 -13.81 20.38
N ILE A 183 -6.54 -14.41 20.66
CA ILE A 183 -7.29 -15.20 19.67
C ILE A 183 -7.89 -14.30 18.58
N THR A 184 -8.45 -13.16 18.97
CA THR A 184 -9.11 -12.22 18.05
C THR A 184 -8.08 -11.56 17.14
N ASP A 185 -6.93 -11.21 17.68
CA ASP A 185 -5.77 -10.65 17.00
C ASP A 185 -5.21 -11.65 15.97
N LEU A 186 -5.00 -12.91 16.38
CA LEU A 186 -4.61 -13.98 15.46
C LEU A 186 -5.60 -14.16 14.30
N ILE A 187 -6.92 -14.07 14.56
CA ILE A 187 -7.95 -14.15 13.52
C ILE A 187 -7.83 -12.97 12.56
N ALA A 188 -7.62 -11.75 13.06
CA ALA A 188 -7.44 -10.55 12.26
C ALA A 188 -6.26 -10.71 11.29
N TYR A 189 -5.09 -11.11 11.79
CA TYR A 189 -3.91 -11.38 10.97
C TYR A 189 -4.13 -12.48 9.95
N VAL A 190 -4.78 -13.59 10.33
CA VAL A 190 -5.08 -14.68 9.38
C VAL A 190 -5.94 -14.16 8.23
N LEU A 191 -6.95 -13.34 8.50
CA LEU A 191 -7.79 -12.74 7.45
C LEU A 191 -7.00 -11.78 6.57
N MET A 192 -6.25 -10.87 7.16
CA MET A 192 -5.41 -9.89 6.48
C MET A 192 -4.37 -10.54 5.55
N PHE A 193 -3.55 -11.45 6.09
CA PHE A 193 -2.52 -12.14 5.30
C PHE A 193 -3.13 -13.09 4.27
N SER A 194 -4.31 -13.68 4.52
CA SER A 194 -5.01 -14.47 3.50
C SER A 194 -5.42 -13.63 2.28
N ILE A 195 -5.87 -12.39 2.51
CA ILE A 195 -6.19 -11.45 1.42
C ILE A 195 -4.92 -11.10 0.63
N ALA A 196 -3.82 -10.80 1.32
CA ALA A 196 -2.54 -10.49 0.69
C ALA A 196 -1.99 -11.66 -0.15
N ILE A 197 -1.99 -12.89 0.40
CA ILE A 197 -1.58 -14.11 -0.32
C ILE A 197 -2.45 -14.32 -1.55
N TRP A 198 -3.77 -14.15 -1.42
CA TRP A 198 -4.69 -14.25 -2.54
C TRP A 198 -4.40 -13.20 -3.63
N LEU A 199 -4.09 -11.95 -3.25
CA LEU A 199 -3.67 -10.90 -4.17
C LEU A 199 -2.34 -11.24 -4.87
N ILE A 200 -1.34 -11.80 -4.17
CA ILE A 200 -0.09 -12.29 -4.78
C ILE A 200 -0.37 -13.36 -5.83
N ILE A 201 -1.16 -14.38 -5.49
CA ILE A 201 -1.53 -15.46 -6.42
C ILE A 201 -2.22 -14.87 -7.66
N LYS A 202 -3.06 -13.86 -7.47
CA LYS A 202 -3.78 -13.19 -8.55
C LYS A 202 -2.87 -12.31 -9.42
N CYS A 203 -1.89 -11.63 -8.82
CA CYS A 203 -0.83 -10.92 -9.54
C CYS A 203 -0.05 -11.90 -10.43
N ILE A 204 0.43 -13.01 -9.88
CA ILE A 204 1.18 -14.04 -10.62
C ILE A 204 0.35 -14.60 -11.78
N ARG A 205 -0.93 -14.96 -11.53
CA ARG A 205 -1.83 -15.46 -12.58
C ARG A 205 -2.10 -14.40 -13.66
N SER A 206 -2.24 -13.14 -13.29
CA SER A 206 -2.44 -12.04 -14.24
C SER A 206 -1.19 -11.80 -15.09
N PHE A 207 -0.01 -11.94 -14.50
CA PHE A 207 1.25 -11.86 -15.24
C PHE A 207 1.47 -13.01 -16.21
N TYR A 208 1.05 -14.23 -15.86
CA TYR A 208 1.19 -15.42 -16.71
C TYR A 208 0.21 -15.43 -17.88
N ASN A 209 -1.04 -15.02 -17.64
CA ASN A 209 -2.09 -15.08 -18.66
C ASN A 209 -2.13 -13.87 -19.61
N GLU A 210 -1.20 -12.92 -19.46
CA GLU A 210 -1.16 -11.64 -20.20
C GLU A 210 -2.49 -10.87 -20.24
N ARG A 211 -3.40 -11.16 -19.30
CA ARG A 211 -4.68 -10.45 -19.17
C ARG A 211 -4.37 -9.11 -18.52
N GLY A 212 -4.17 -8.13 -19.39
CA GLY A 212 -3.37 -6.93 -19.18
C GLY A 212 -3.87 -5.90 -18.18
N ASN A 213 -4.12 -6.27 -16.92
CA ASN A 213 -4.44 -5.30 -15.88
C ASN A 213 -3.75 -5.62 -14.53
N TYR A 214 -2.52 -6.12 -14.60
CA TYR A 214 -1.70 -6.45 -13.43
C TYR A 214 -1.30 -5.22 -12.60
N ILE A 215 -1.27 -4.00 -13.17
CA ILE A 215 -0.97 -2.78 -12.42
C ILE A 215 -1.96 -2.58 -11.26
N TYR A 216 -3.27 -2.57 -11.53
CA TYR A 216 -4.24 -2.32 -10.47
C TYR A 216 -4.18 -3.36 -9.35
N ILE A 217 -3.97 -4.63 -9.69
CA ILE A 217 -3.84 -5.70 -8.69
C ILE A 217 -2.53 -5.53 -7.90
N SER A 218 -1.42 -5.20 -8.55
CA SER A 218 -0.14 -4.97 -7.86
C SER A 218 -0.17 -3.78 -6.90
N PHE A 219 -0.80 -2.68 -7.30
CA PHE A 219 -0.96 -1.51 -6.43
C PHE A 219 -1.99 -1.77 -5.31
N THR A 220 -3.00 -2.62 -5.56
CA THR A 220 -3.91 -3.08 -4.50
C THR A 220 -3.18 -3.97 -3.49
N LEU A 221 -2.24 -4.82 -3.95
CA LEU A 221 -1.38 -5.61 -3.07
C LEU A 221 -0.50 -4.70 -2.21
N PHE A 222 0.13 -3.67 -2.79
CA PHE A 222 0.91 -2.68 -2.03
C PHE A 222 0.05 -1.93 -1.02
N PHE A 223 -1.13 -1.46 -1.42
CA PHE A 223 -2.03 -0.79 -0.49
C PHE A 223 -2.47 -1.70 0.65
N CYS A 224 -2.77 -2.97 0.35
CA CYS A 224 -3.10 -3.97 1.35
C CYS A 224 -1.92 -4.23 2.28
N SER A 225 -0.69 -4.40 1.77
CA SER A 225 0.48 -4.65 2.60
C SER A 225 0.81 -3.46 3.49
N LEU A 226 0.57 -2.24 3.01
CA LEU A 226 0.71 -1.01 3.78
C LEU A 226 -0.28 -0.94 4.95
N LEU A 227 -1.56 -1.24 4.71
CA LEU A 227 -2.56 -1.30 5.79
C LEU A 227 -2.27 -2.41 6.80
N ILE A 228 -1.81 -3.57 6.34
CA ILE A 228 -1.39 -4.66 7.23
C ILE A 228 -0.21 -4.20 8.07
N LEU A 229 0.78 -3.52 7.48
CA LEU A 229 1.94 -3.00 8.19
C LEU A 229 1.52 -2.08 9.34
N TYR A 230 0.58 -1.15 9.09
CA TYR A 230 0.07 -0.24 10.12
C TYR A 230 -0.77 -0.90 11.20
N ALA A 231 -1.41 -2.02 10.88
CA ALA A 231 -2.15 -2.81 11.87
C ALA A 231 -1.26 -3.82 12.61
N SER A 232 0.04 -3.94 12.26
CA SER A 232 0.89 -5.02 12.75
C SER A 232 1.84 -4.58 13.86
N GLU A 233 1.99 -5.42 14.87
CA GLU A 233 3.01 -5.28 15.92
C GLU A 233 4.02 -6.45 15.88
N ASP A 234 5.21 -6.24 16.45
CA ASP A 234 6.28 -7.24 16.65
C ASP A 234 6.55 -8.16 15.44
N PHE A 235 6.26 -9.46 15.58
CA PHE A 235 6.52 -10.49 14.58
C PHE A 235 5.70 -10.27 13.31
N TYR A 236 4.44 -9.84 13.45
CA TYR A 236 3.58 -9.59 12.31
C TYR A 236 4.05 -8.38 11.50
N TYR A 237 4.62 -7.37 12.18
CA TYR A 237 5.21 -6.20 11.52
C TYR A 237 6.34 -6.59 10.57
N SER A 238 7.22 -7.49 11.02
CA SER A 238 8.31 -8.01 10.17
C SER A 238 7.78 -8.73 8.92
N ILE A 239 6.74 -9.55 9.06
CA ILE A 239 6.12 -10.24 7.90
C ILE A 239 5.45 -9.22 6.97
N ALA A 240 4.78 -8.21 7.52
CA ALA A 240 4.13 -7.16 6.75
C ALA A 240 5.14 -6.31 5.97
N MET A 241 6.32 -6.03 6.56
CA MET A 241 7.44 -5.36 5.88
C MET A 241 7.98 -6.18 4.70
N ASP A 242 8.21 -7.48 4.89
CA ASP A 242 8.64 -8.38 3.81
C ASP A 242 7.61 -8.42 2.67
N LEU A 243 6.32 -8.47 3.04
CA LEU A 243 5.21 -8.43 2.10
C LEU A 243 5.16 -7.09 1.34
N ASN A 244 5.38 -5.96 2.03
CA ASN A 244 5.42 -4.64 1.43
C ASN A 244 6.59 -4.51 0.45
N THR A 245 7.78 -4.93 0.86
CA THR A 245 8.97 -5.01 0.00
C THR A 245 8.73 -5.87 -1.26
N LEU A 246 8.09 -7.04 -1.10
CA LEU A 246 7.70 -7.89 -2.23
C LEU A 246 6.69 -7.18 -3.15
N SER A 247 5.75 -6.43 -2.58
CA SER A 247 4.74 -5.70 -3.35
C SER A 247 5.37 -4.62 -4.24
N LEU A 248 6.39 -3.91 -3.74
CA LEU A 248 7.16 -2.90 -4.49
C LEU A 248 7.85 -3.51 -5.72
N LEU A 249 8.47 -4.69 -5.55
CA LEU A 249 9.05 -5.45 -6.66
C LEU A 249 7.99 -5.85 -7.70
N ILE A 250 6.83 -6.34 -7.23
CA ILE A 250 5.71 -6.72 -8.10
C ILE A 250 5.16 -5.50 -8.86
N MET A 251 5.05 -4.33 -8.22
CA MET A 251 4.62 -3.09 -8.87
C MET A 251 5.61 -2.63 -9.94
N TYR A 252 6.91 -2.72 -9.69
CA TYR A 252 7.93 -2.39 -10.70
C TYR A 252 7.83 -3.32 -11.92
N ILE A 253 7.66 -4.64 -11.70
CA ILE A 253 7.44 -5.60 -12.79
C ILE A 253 6.16 -5.27 -13.57
N ALA A 254 5.08 -4.89 -12.86
CA ALA A 254 3.83 -4.46 -13.46
C ALA A 254 4.01 -3.21 -14.33
N LEU A 255 4.71 -2.19 -13.84
CA LEU A 255 5.01 -0.98 -14.61
C LEU A 255 5.78 -1.31 -15.89
N LYS A 256 6.86 -2.11 -15.79
CA LYS A 256 7.67 -2.50 -16.94
C LYS A 256 6.84 -3.20 -18.01
N LYS A 257 5.96 -4.12 -17.60
CA LYS A 257 5.08 -4.83 -18.53
C LYS A 257 4.03 -3.91 -19.15
N GLU A 258 3.52 -2.92 -18.42
CA GLU A 258 2.54 -1.97 -18.96
C GLU A 258 3.16 -1.12 -20.07
N LEU A 259 4.36 -0.58 -19.83
CA LEU A 259 5.09 0.20 -20.82
C LEU A 259 5.37 -0.60 -22.10
N ALA A 260 5.68 -1.90 -21.97
CA ALA A 260 5.89 -2.78 -23.12
C ALA A 260 4.64 -2.98 -23.99
N LYS A 261 3.42 -2.74 -23.48
CA LYS A 261 2.20 -2.79 -24.31
C LYS A 261 2.10 -1.61 -25.27
N ASP A 262 2.63 -0.45 -24.87
CA ASP A 262 2.53 0.77 -25.65
C ASP A 262 3.55 0.81 -26.79
N ASP A 263 4.65 0.05 -26.70
CA ASP A 263 5.64 -0.09 -27.76
C ASP A 263 5.18 -0.97 -28.95
N ILE A 264 4.11 -1.75 -28.78
CA ILE A 264 3.58 -2.69 -29.80
C ILE A 264 2.48 -2.03 -30.67
N ARG A 265 2.14 -0.76 -30.44
CA ARG A 265 1.11 -0.01 -31.21
C ARG A 265 1.69 1.09 -32.09
#